data_AF-A0A1W0ACC9-F1
#
_entry.id   AF-A0A1W0ACC9-F1
#
_cell.length_a   1.000
_cell.length_b   1.000
_cell.length_c   1.000
_cell.angle_alpha   90.00
_cell.angle_beta   90.00
_cell.angle_gamma   90.00
#
_symmetry.space_group_name_H-M   'P 1'
#
loop_
_entity.id
_entity.type
_entity.pdbx_description
1 polymer ?
#
loop_
_entity_poly.entity_id
_entity_poly.type
_entity_poly.pdbx_seq_one_letter_code
_entity_poly.pdbx_strand_id
1 'polypeptide(L)'
;SDQYVHLTNNSIQKLGENFYKAYSTEDGSMTVEGNMWHSDDLRAYLDKRYGVDPNTNQSIWLSVIQPRMKQIVSWSLQCVQDTVQHRKNSCELYGYDFMIDDKFTPWLIEVNSSPACDYSTAITKRYVETGLRDILKVMLDVREYEAAKKRNNQAKIPKPDTGCWENIVKAEYITKPLASLGGSDFEIRGKKLSKKSQRAINQACLPKQSLPSREDTTVINEELIESLSEDIMLAPTENKIPVKEISNDEEPNSVEGPSATDLPSELDTLL
;
A
#
# COMPACT_ATOMS: atom_id res chain seq x y z
N SER A 1 -41.59 12.27 14.69
CA SER A 1 -40.15 12.01 14.56
C SER A 1 -39.59 13.14 13.73
N ASP A 2 -38.60 13.88 14.25
CA ASP A 2 -37.95 14.97 13.51
C ASP A 2 -36.88 14.36 12.61
N GLN A 3 -37.10 14.44 11.29
CA GLN A 3 -36.18 13.87 10.30
C GLN A 3 -34.78 14.49 10.36
N TYR A 4 -34.65 15.74 10.81
CA TYR A 4 -33.36 16.42 10.88
C TYR A 4 -32.51 15.98 12.08
N VAL A 5 -33.10 15.29 13.05
CA VAL A 5 -32.37 14.69 14.18
C VAL A 5 -31.83 13.30 13.82
N HIS A 6 -32.57 12.54 13.01
CA HIS A 6 -32.26 11.12 12.77
C HIS A 6 -31.58 10.84 11.44
N LEU A 7 -31.70 11.74 10.44
CA LEU A 7 -31.11 11.55 9.12
C LEU A 7 -29.94 12.51 8.92
N THR A 8 -28.71 12.00 8.94
CA THR A 8 -27.50 12.82 8.81
C THR A 8 -27.14 13.15 7.35
N ASN A 9 -27.89 12.62 6.38
CA ASN A 9 -27.65 12.85 4.95
C ASN A 9 -27.64 14.34 4.62
N ASN A 10 -26.53 14.84 4.08
CA ASN A 10 -26.39 16.26 3.74
C ASN A 10 -27.48 16.76 2.78
N SER A 11 -27.96 15.90 1.86
CA SER A 11 -29.05 16.21 0.93
C SER A 11 -30.37 16.58 1.62
N ILE A 12 -30.60 16.05 2.82
CA ILE A 12 -31.77 16.34 3.66
C ILE A 12 -31.43 17.49 4.61
N GLN A 13 -30.27 17.42 5.29
CA GLN A 13 -29.84 18.41 6.28
C GLN A 13 -29.76 19.83 5.71
N LYS A 14 -29.31 19.99 4.46
CA LYS A 14 -29.20 21.29 3.79
C LYS A 14 -30.54 22.00 3.55
N LEU A 15 -31.65 21.28 3.65
CA LEU A 15 -33.00 21.83 3.53
C LEU A 15 -33.55 22.37 4.86
N GLY A 16 -32.88 22.06 5.98
CA GLY A 16 -33.28 22.55 7.30
C GLY A 16 -32.96 24.04 7.48
N GLU A 17 -33.86 24.76 8.16
CA GLU A 17 -33.71 26.21 8.40
C GLU A 17 -32.43 26.56 9.16
N ASN A 18 -31.93 25.64 9.99
CA ASN A 18 -30.75 25.85 10.83
C ASN A 18 -29.44 25.29 10.22
N PHE A 19 -29.41 24.95 8.93
CA PHE A 19 -28.23 24.31 8.33
C PHE A 19 -26.95 25.16 8.41
N TYR A 20 -27.06 26.47 8.12
CA TYR A 20 -25.93 27.41 8.19
C TYR A 20 -25.67 27.97 9.59
N LYS A 21 -26.40 27.49 10.60
CA LYS A 21 -26.16 27.91 11.98
C LYS A 21 -24.88 27.23 12.47
N ALA A 22 -23.97 28.02 13.03
CA ALA A 22 -22.83 27.49 13.76
C ALA A 22 -23.29 27.02 15.14
N TYR A 23 -23.04 25.75 15.48
CA TYR A 23 -23.28 25.19 16.80
C TYR A 23 -21.94 25.05 17.53
N SER A 24 -21.90 25.45 18.79
CA SER A 24 -20.73 25.24 19.64
C SER A 24 -20.84 23.92 20.40
N THR A 25 -19.69 23.29 20.67
CA THR A 25 -19.61 22.19 21.63
C THR A 25 -20.03 22.64 23.03
N GLU A 26 -20.39 21.70 23.91
CA GLU A 26 -20.83 21.99 25.29
C GLU A 26 -19.82 22.85 26.07
N ASP A 27 -18.54 22.64 25.81
CA ASP A 27 -17.44 23.38 26.41
C ASP A 27 -17.08 24.69 25.67
N GLY A 28 -17.83 25.05 24.64
CA GLY A 28 -17.67 26.26 23.83
C GLY A 28 -16.40 26.31 22.98
N SER A 29 -15.63 25.22 22.91
CA SER A 29 -14.27 25.28 22.36
C SER A 29 -14.15 25.05 20.87
N MET A 30 -15.14 24.40 20.27
CA MET A 30 -15.18 24.13 18.85
C MET A 30 -16.56 24.49 18.31
N THR A 31 -16.62 24.85 17.03
CA THR A 31 -17.87 25.15 16.33
C THR A 31 -18.04 24.23 15.13
N VAL A 32 -19.28 23.83 14.86
CA VAL A 32 -19.68 23.09 13.65
C VAL A 32 -20.64 23.94 12.85
N GLU A 33 -20.31 24.20 11.59
CA GLU A 33 -21.16 24.93 10.64
C GLU A 33 -21.52 23.99 9.48
N GLY A 34 -22.75 24.08 8.96
CA GLY A 34 -23.19 23.21 7.86
C GLY A 34 -23.33 21.74 8.27
N ASN A 35 -23.48 21.47 9.58
CA ASN A 35 -23.57 20.14 10.18
C ASN A 35 -22.42 19.21 9.75
N MET A 36 -21.21 19.76 9.57
CA MET A 36 -20.07 19.01 9.05
C MET A 36 -18.76 19.42 9.69
N TRP A 37 -17.99 18.42 10.11
CA TRP A 37 -16.61 18.58 10.56
C TRP A 37 -15.65 17.87 9.62
N HIS A 38 -14.44 18.42 9.50
CA HIS A 38 -13.34 17.65 8.94
C HIS A 38 -12.94 16.55 9.92
N SER A 39 -12.36 15.44 9.44
CA SER A 39 -11.85 14.37 10.31
C SER A 39 -10.79 14.87 11.30
N ASP A 40 -10.03 15.90 10.94
CA ASP A 40 -9.06 16.55 11.84
C ASP A 40 -9.77 17.25 13.00
N ASP A 41 -10.91 17.89 12.75
CA ASP A 41 -11.72 18.55 13.78
C ASP A 41 -12.37 17.51 14.69
N LEU A 42 -12.93 16.45 14.11
CA LEU A 42 -13.49 15.34 14.89
C LEU A 42 -12.42 14.68 15.78
N ARG A 43 -11.21 14.46 15.24
CA ARG A 43 -10.09 13.96 16.03
C ARG A 43 -9.75 14.93 17.15
N ALA A 44 -9.56 16.22 16.87
CA ALA A 44 -9.24 17.21 17.90
C ALA A 44 -10.30 17.25 19.00
N TYR A 45 -11.58 17.14 18.63
CA TYR A 45 -12.69 17.04 19.57
C TYR A 45 -12.58 15.79 20.47
N LEU A 46 -12.32 14.61 19.89
CA LEU A 46 -12.15 13.36 20.63
C LEU A 46 -10.93 13.40 21.57
N ASP A 47 -9.78 13.86 21.05
CA ASP A 47 -8.54 14.00 21.79
C ASP A 47 -8.74 14.93 22.99
N LYS A 48 -9.51 16.01 22.83
CA LYS A 48 -9.82 16.92 23.92
C LYS A 48 -10.80 16.33 24.94
N ARG A 49 -11.85 15.65 24.47
CA ARG A 49 -12.95 15.17 25.32
C ARG A 49 -12.58 13.93 26.13
N TYR A 50 -11.76 13.05 25.56
CA TYR A 50 -11.42 11.74 26.12
C TYR A 50 -9.91 11.57 26.38
N GLY A 51 -9.09 12.52 25.95
CA GLY A 51 -7.64 12.43 26.10
C GLY A 51 -6.97 11.49 25.10
N VAL A 52 -5.70 11.22 25.35
CA VAL A 52 -4.89 10.23 24.64
C VAL A 52 -4.47 9.14 25.63
N ASP A 53 -4.23 7.95 25.12
CA ASP A 53 -3.71 6.85 25.92
C ASP A 53 -2.33 7.23 26.51
N PRO A 54 -2.12 7.17 27.84
CA PRO A 54 -0.88 7.63 28.47
C PRO A 54 0.37 6.82 28.09
N ASN A 55 0.21 5.57 27.65
CA ASN A 55 1.32 4.67 27.35
C ASN A 55 1.77 4.79 25.90
N THR A 56 0.81 4.94 24.99
CA THR A 56 1.04 4.98 23.54
C THR A 56 1.04 6.39 22.97
N ASN A 57 0.52 7.37 23.72
CA ASN A 57 0.29 8.74 23.28
C ASN A 57 -0.57 8.82 22.00
N GLN A 58 -1.47 7.86 21.83
CA GLN A 58 -2.39 7.78 20.69
C GLN A 58 -3.80 8.14 21.14
N SER A 59 -4.53 8.83 20.27
CA SER A 59 -5.95 9.08 20.50
C SER A 59 -6.83 7.94 20.03
N ILE A 60 -8.05 7.86 20.57
CA ILE A 60 -9.06 6.86 20.22
C ILE A 60 -9.32 6.84 18.71
N TRP A 61 -9.24 8.00 18.04
CA TRP A 61 -9.36 8.08 16.60
C TRP A 61 -8.31 7.22 15.88
N LEU A 62 -7.04 7.36 16.27
CA LEU A 62 -5.92 6.66 15.63
C LEU A 62 -5.75 5.21 16.08
N SER A 63 -6.09 4.90 17.34
CA SER A 63 -5.89 3.57 17.91
C SER A 63 -7.08 2.63 17.68
N VAL A 64 -8.30 3.16 17.58
CA VAL A 64 -9.53 2.34 17.51
C VAL A 64 -10.34 2.63 16.25
N ILE A 65 -10.83 3.87 16.07
CA ILE A 65 -11.83 4.21 15.07
C ILE A 65 -11.27 4.02 13.65
N GLN A 66 -10.18 4.71 13.31
CA GLN A 66 -9.61 4.67 11.97
C GLN A 66 -9.10 3.27 11.58
N PRO A 67 -8.36 2.54 12.44
CA PRO A 67 -7.95 1.16 12.13
C PRO A 67 -9.15 0.25 11.87
N ARG A 68 -10.21 0.35 12.68
CA ARG A 68 -11.41 -0.46 12.50
C ARG A 68 -12.16 -0.12 11.21
N MET A 69 -12.28 1.16 10.84
CA MET A 69 -12.83 1.57 9.54
C MET A 69 -12.02 0.99 8.38
N LYS A 70 -10.68 1.11 8.40
CA LYS A 70 -9.79 0.53 7.38
C LYS A 70 -9.98 -0.98 7.25
N GLN A 71 -10.12 -1.68 8.38
CA GLN A 71 -10.35 -3.12 8.41
C GLN A 71 -11.69 -3.50 7.75
N ILE A 72 -12.76 -2.77 8.07
CA ILE A 72 -14.08 -3.01 7.48
C ILE A 72 -14.07 -2.77 5.97
N VAL A 73 -13.44 -1.68 5.50
CA VAL A 73 -13.26 -1.42 4.06
C VAL A 73 -12.53 -2.58 3.39
N SER A 74 -11.41 -3.03 3.97
CA SER A 74 -10.64 -4.16 3.43
C SER A 74 -11.46 -5.45 3.34
N TRP A 75 -12.19 -5.80 4.40
CA TRP A 75 -13.03 -7.00 4.40
C TRP A 75 -14.18 -6.92 3.38
N SER A 76 -14.87 -5.77 3.31
CA SER A 76 -15.98 -5.60 2.37
C SER A 76 -15.54 -5.80 0.92
N LEU A 77 -14.36 -5.28 0.54
CA LEU A 77 -13.79 -5.45 -0.79
C LEU A 77 -13.31 -6.89 -1.04
N GLN A 78 -12.74 -7.56 -0.04
CA GLN A 78 -12.33 -8.96 -0.15
C GLN A 78 -13.53 -9.90 -0.36
N CYS A 79 -14.65 -9.65 0.31
CA CYS A 79 -15.87 -10.47 0.18
C CYS A 79 -16.47 -10.47 -1.23
N VAL A 80 -16.20 -9.44 -2.03
CA VAL A 80 -16.74 -9.31 -3.39
C VAL A 80 -15.68 -9.51 -4.48
N GLN A 81 -14.44 -9.79 -4.10
CA GLN A 81 -13.28 -9.74 -4.99
C GLN A 81 -13.38 -10.69 -6.20
N ASP A 82 -14.01 -11.85 -6.04
CA ASP A 82 -14.25 -12.86 -7.07
C ASP A 82 -15.38 -12.45 -8.04
N THR A 83 -16.32 -11.63 -7.59
CA THR A 83 -17.44 -11.12 -8.39
C THR A 83 -17.07 -9.88 -9.23
N VAL A 84 -16.12 -9.06 -8.73
CA VAL A 84 -15.72 -7.81 -9.39
C VAL A 84 -15.12 -8.09 -10.76
N GLN A 85 -15.71 -7.49 -11.80
CA GLN A 85 -15.21 -7.60 -13.16
C GLN A 85 -14.04 -6.63 -13.36
N HIS A 86 -12.82 -7.17 -13.33
CA HIS A 86 -11.63 -6.37 -13.59
C HIS A 86 -11.56 -5.89 -15.06
N ARG A 87 -11.73 -4.59 -15.27
CA ARG A 87 -11.46 -3.92 -16.55
C ARG A 87 -10.11 -3.21 -16.49
N LYS A 88 -9.25 -3.46 -17.48
CA LYS A 88 -7.93 -2.80 -17.55
C LYS A 88 -8.11 -1.28 -17.61
N ASN A 89 -7.26 -0.57 -16.87
CA ASN A 89 -7.27 0.90 -16.75
C ASN A 89 -8.61 1.46 -16.25
N SER A 90 -9.31 0.71 -15.42
CA SER A 90 -10.51 1.18 -14.72
C SER A 90 -10.25 1.20 -13.23
N CYS A 91 -10.82 2.20 -12.58
CA CYS A 91 -10.91 2.31 -11.13
C CYS A 91 -12.30 2.81 -10.77
N GLU A 92 -12.68 2.61 -9.53
CA GLU A 92 -13.94 3.10 -9.00
C GLU A 92 -13.69 3.74 -7.64
N LEU A 93 -14.36 4.86 -7.40
CA LEU A 93 -14.32 5.58 -6.14
C LEU A 93 -15.60 5.23 -5.36
N TYR A 94 -15.42 4.64 -4.18
CA TYR A 94 -16.51 4.32 -3.28
C TYR A 94 -16.53 5.28 -2.10
N GLY A 95 -17.72 5.72 -1.68
CA GLY A 95 -17.98 6.34 -0.39
C GLY A 95 -18.41 5.28 0.62
N TYR A 96 -17.83 5.28 1.80
CA TYR A 96 -18.23 4.38 2.88
C TYR A 96 -18.80 5.18 4.03
N ASP A 97 -20.04 4.89 4.39
CA ASP A 97 -20.75 5.61 5.44
C ASP A 97 -20.74 4.78 6.72
N PHE A 98 -20.19 5.37 7.78
CA PHE A 98 -20.02 4.73 9.08
C PHE A 98 -20.81 5.47 10.15
N MET A 99 -21.36 4.70 11.08
CA MET A 99 -21.86 5.20 12.36
C MET A 99 -20.91 4.76 13.47
N ILE A 100 -20.63 5.63 14.43
CA ILE A 100 -19.79 5.32 15.58
C ILE A 100 -20.71 5.26 16.81
N ASP A 101 -20.63 4.15 17.56
CA ASP A 101 -21.42 3.99 18.79
C ASP A 101 -20.75 4.65 20.01
N ASP A 102 -21.41 4.55 21.16
CA ASP A 102 -20.96 5.05 22.47
C ASP A 102 -19.65 4.41 22.96
N LYS A 103 -19.29 3.25 22.40
CA LYS A 103 -18.03 2.54 22.67
C LYS A 103 -16.95 2.82 21.62
N PHE A 104 -17.17 3.80 20.76
CA PHE A 104 -16.29 4.17 19.65
C PHE A 104 -16.10 3.07 18.60
N THR A 105 -17.05 2.14 18.51
CA THR A 105 -17.04 1.08 17.48
C THR A 105 -17.63 1.65 16.19
N PRO A 106 -16.88 1.65 15.08
CA PRO A 106 -17.42 1.98 13.77
C PRO A 106 -18.24 0.82 13.20
N TRP A 107 -19.45 1.13 12.75
CA TRP A 107 -20.39 0.26 12.09
C TRP A 107 -20.61 0.76 10.66
N LEU A 108 -20.36 -0.11 9.67
CA LEU A 108 -20.64 0.20 8.27
C LEU A 108 -22.16 0.20 8.05
N ILE A 109 -22.68 1.29 7.50
CA ILE A 109 -24.10 1.45 7.19
C ILE A 109 -24.34 1.16 5.72
N GLU A 110 -23.59 1.82 4.83
CA GLU A 110 -23.71 1.62 3.39
C GLU A 110 -22.40 1.91 2.64
N VAL A 111 -22.33 1.40 1.40
CA VAL A 111 -21.25 1.65 0.44
C VAL A 111 -21.85 2.24 -0.81
N ASN A 112 -21.42 3.44 -1.17
CA ASN A 112 -21.92 4.22 -2.28
C ASN A 112 -20.93 4.19 -3.45
N SER A 113 -21.35 3.72 -4.63
CA SER A 113 -20.54 3.67 -5.86
C SER A 113 -20.39 5.01 -6.58
N SER A 114 -21.03 6.07 -6.06
CA SER A 114 -20.98 7.42 -6.63
C SER A 114 -21.14 8.45 -5.51
N PRO A 115 -20.12 8.61 -4.64
CA PRO A 115 -20.18 9.60 -3.58
C PRO A 115 -20.34 11.01 -4.16
N ALA A 116 -21.14 11.84 -3.49
CA ALA A 116 -21.40 13.19 -3.95
C ALA A 116 -20.12 14.04 -3.91
N CYS A 117 -19.85 14.78 -4.99
CA CYS A 117 -18.75 15.74 -5.09
C CYS A 117 -19.26 17.19 -5.19
N ASP A 118 -20.34 17.51 -4.48
CA ASP A 118 -20.92 18.85 -4.44
C ASP A 118 -20.17 19.74 -3.42
N TYR A 119 -20.07 21.04 -3.72
CA TYR A 119 -19.45 22.07 -2.91
C TYR A 119 -20.43 22.68 -1.89
N SER A 120 -21.26 21.84 -1.28
CA SER A 120 -22.31 22.25 -0.34
C SER A 120 -21.80 22.97 0.93
N THR A 121 -20.59 22.65 1.39
CA THR A 121 -19.95 23.29 2.55
C THR A 121 -18.48 23.58 2.26
N ALA A 122 -17.83 24.42 3.08
CA ALA A 122 -16.39 24.64 3.00
C ALA A 122 -15.60 23.32 3.16
N ILE A 123 -16.15 22.41 3.96
CA ILE A 123 -15.60 21.08 4.21
C ILE A 123 -15.69 20.21 2.94
N THR A 124 -16.86 20.08 2.31
CA THR A 124 -16.97 19.29 1.07
C THR A 124 -16.14 19.88 -0.07
N LYS A 125 -16.03 21.22 -0.13
CA LYS A 125 -15.14 21.88 -1.10
C LYS A 125 -13.69 21.45 -0.95
N ARG A 126 -13.13 21.54 0.26
CA ARG A 126 -11.76 21.10 0.54
C ARG A 126 -11.56 19.62 0.18
N TYR A 127 -12.52 18.77 0.51
CA TYR A 127 -12.48 17.34 0.20
C TYR A 127 -12.46 17.05 -1.28
N VAL A 128 -13.34 17.68 -2.06
CA VAL A 128 -13.45 17.45 -3.49
C VAL A 128 -12.22 17.97 -4.22
N GLU A 129 -11.75 19.18 -3.89
CA GLU A 129 -10.58 19.79 -4.54
C GLU A 129 -9.29 18.99 -4.27
N THR A 130 -9.09 18.55 -3.02
CA THR A 130 -7.87 17.81 -2.64
C THR A 130 -7.97 16.34 -3.06
N GLY A 131 -9.09 15.69 -2.74
CA GLY A 131 -9.30 14.27 -2.95
C GLY A 131 -9.28 13.88 -4.44
N LEU A 132 -10.02 14.59 -5.29
CA LEU A 132 -10.06 14.29 -6.73
C LEU A 132 -8.71 14.54 -7.40
N ARG A 133 -7.98 15.58 -6.97
CA ARG A 133 -6.63 15.84 -7.47
C ARG A 133 -5.67 14.70 -7.10
N ASP A 134 -5.70 14.24 -5.85
CA ASP A 134 -4.78 13.20 -5.40
C ASP A 134 -5.11 11.82 -5.96
N ILE A 135 -6.37 11.55 -6.38
CA ILE A 135 -6.72 10.33 -7.11
C ILE A 135 -5.89 10.21 -8.40
N LEU A 136 -5.64 11.31 -9.11
CA LEU A 136 -4.85 11.27 -10.34
C LEU A 136 -3.41 10.83 -10.08
N LYS A 137 -2.81 11.26 -8.96
CA LYS A 137 -1.47 10.81 -8.54
C LYS A 137 -1.43 9.29 -8.35
N VAL A 138 -2.47 8.73 -7.70
CA VAL A 138 -2.59 7.28 -7.50
C VAL A 138 -2.77 6.55 -8.83
N MET A 139 -3.62 7.06 -9.73
CA MET A 139 -3.95 6.36 -10.98
C MET A 139 -2.83 6.43 -12.03
N LEU A 140 -2.12 7.55 -12.09
CA LEU A 140 -1.14 7.83 -13.13
C LEU A 140 0.28 7.58 -12.61
N ASP A 141 0.70 8.30 -11.56
CA ASP A 141 2.09 8.31 -11.11
C ASP A 141 2.49 6.97 -10.49
N VAL A 142 1.64 6.36 -9.66
CA VAL A 142 1.89 5.02 -9.09
C VAL A 142 1.94 3.96 -10.19
N ARG A 143 1.08 4.07 -11.22
CA ARG A 143 1.08 3.14 -12.35
C ARG A 143 2.38 3.22 -13.14
N GLU A 144 2.85 4.43 -13.42
CA GLU A 144 4.11 4.66 -14.11
C GLU A 144 5.31 4.19 -13.30
N TYR A 145 5.31 4.46 -11.99
CA TYR A 145 6.30 3.96 -11.05
C TYR A 145 6.38 2.42 -11.06
N GLU A 146 5.26 1.72 -10.94
CA GLU A 146 5.20 0.26 -10.96
C GLU A 146 5.63 -0.32 -12.33
N ALA A 147 5.29 0.36 -13.44
CA ALA A 147 5.73 -0.04 -14.77
C ALA A 147 7.25 0.13 -14.96
N ALA A 148 7.82 1.23 -14.47
CA ALA A 148 9.26 1.49 -14.52
C ALA A 148 10.05 0.53 -13.64
N LYS A 149 9.55 0.23 -12.43
CA LYS A 149 10.14 -0.74 -11.51
C LYS A 149 10.21 -2.16 -12.12
N LYS A 150 9.18 -2.57 -12.86
CA LYS A 150 9.18 -3.87 -13.58
C LYS A 150 10.17 -3.93 -14.74
N ARG A 151 10.46 -2.78 -15.39
CA ARG A 151 11.42 -2.71 -16.50
C ARG A 151 12.87 -2.68 -16.00
N ASN A 152 13.11 -1.96 -14.90
CA ASN A 152 14.44 -1.78 -14.33
C ASN A 152 14.53 -2.44 -12.95
N ASN A 153 14.93 -3.71 -12.92
CA ASN A 153 15.08 -4.52 -11.70
C ASN A 153 16.08 -3.96 -10.65
N GLN A 154 16.77 -2.84 -10.93
CA GLN A 154 17.83 -2.26 -10.07
C GLN A 154 17.74 -0.74 -9.87
N ALA A 155 16.76 -0.04 -10.46
CA ALA A 155 16.68 1.42 -10.29
C ALA A 155 16.01 1.77 -8.95
N LYS A 156 16.72 2.53 -8.09
CA LYS A 156 16.11 3.25 -6.95
C LYS A 156 15.28 4.42 -7.48
N ILE A 157 14.11 4.12 -8.00
CA ILE A 157 13.12 5.11 -8.39
C ILE A 157 12.42 5.57 -7.10
N PRO A 158 12.30 6.89 -6.82
CA PRO A 158 11.54 7.37 -5.68
C PRO A 158 10.07 6.98 -5.82
N LYS A 159 9.44 6.58 -4.72
CA LYS A 159 8.00 6.29 -4.71
C LYS A 159 7.24 7.62 -4.93
N PRO A 160 6.24 7.65 -5.82
CA PRO A 160 5.46 8.86 -6.05
C PRO A 160 4.63 9.23 -4.82
N ASP A 161 4.36 10.52 -4.69
CA ASP A 161 3.41 11.06 -3.72
C ASP A 161 1.98 10.60 -4.07
N THR A 162 1.22 10.16 -3.07
CA THR A 162 -0.19 9.79 -3.21
C THR A 162 -1.13 10.78 -2.52
N GLY A 163 -0.58 11.90 -2.03
CA GLY A 163 -1.33 12.91 -1.29
C GLY A 163 -1.99 12.32 -0.05
N CYS A 164 -3.28 12.56 0.12
CA CYS A 164 -4.03 12.01 1.26
C CYS A 164 -4.39 10.51 1.12
N TRP A 165 -4.04 9.84 0.01
CA TRP A 165 -4.34 8.42 -0.19
C TRP A 165 -3.28 7.50 0.41
N GLU A 166 -3.75 6.44 1.06
CA GLU A 166 -2.93 5.38 1.65
C GLU A 166 -3.36 4.02 1.08
N ASN A 167 -2.39 3.16 0.75
CA ASN A 167 -2.70 1.77 0.38
C ASN A 167 -2.90 0.95 1.66
N ILE A 168 -4.16 0.60 1.97
CA ILE A 168 -4.51 -0.22 3.13
C ILE A 168 -4.52 -1.72 2.84
N VAL A 169 -4.75 -2.10 1.58
CA VAL A 169 -4.79 -3.50 1.13
C VAL A 169 -4.31 -3.61 -0.31
N LYS A 170 -3.56 -4.68 -0.59
CA LYS A 170 -3.17 -5.09 -1.94
C LYS A 170 -3.51 -6.57 -2.08
N ALA A 171 -4.69 -6.86 -2.61
CA ALA A 171 -5.14 -8.23 -2.78
C ALA A 171 -4.44 -8.92 -3.96
N GLU A 172 -4.28 -10.23 -3.86
CA GLU A 172 -3.79 -11.04 -4.97
C GLU A 172 -4.84 -11.11 -6.08
N TYR A 173 -4.42 -11.20 -7.33
CA TYR A 173 -5.38 -11.34 -8.43
C TYR A 173 -6.05 -12.73 -8.35
N ILE A 174 -7.33 -12.75 -7.99
CA ILE A 174 -8.14 -13.97 -8.06
C ILE A 174 -8.52 -14.17 -9.52
N THR A 175 -7.91 -15.16 -10.16
CA THR A 175 -8.39 -15.63 -11.45
C THR A 175 -9.80 -16.17 -11.25
N LYS A 176 -10.78 -15.70 -12.03
CA LYS A 176 -12.07 -16.39 -12.10
C LYS A 176 -11.78 -17.86 -12.39
N PRO A 177 -12.27 -18.82 -11.58
CA PRO A 177 -12.23 -20.22 -11.96
C PRO A 177 -12.81 -20.31 -13.36
N LEU A 178 -12.17 -21.06 -14.24
CA LEU A 178 -12.55 -21.16 -15.65
C LEU A 178 -13.83 -22.00 -15.79
N ALA A 179 -14.91 -21.60 -15.13
CA ALA A 179 -16.20 -22.27 -15.14
C ALA A 179 -17.23 -21.39 -15.87
N SER A 180 -17.07 -21.22 -17.19
CA SER A 180 -18.19 -20.76 -18.02
C SER A 180 -18.15 -21.24 -19.49
N LEU A 181 -17.44 -22.33 -19.79
CA LEU A 181 -17.62 -23.05 -21.06
C LEU A 181 -17.43 -24.56 -20.84
N GLY A 182 -18.46 -25.25 -20.34
CA GLY A 182 -18.55 -26.71 -20.48
C GLY A 182 -18.03 -27.60 -19.34
N GLY A 183 -18.17 -27.19 -18.07
CA GLY A 183 -18.31 -28.12 -16.93
C GLY A 183 -17.24 -29.20 -16.73
N SER A 184 -15.99 -28.96 -17.15
CA SER A 184 -14.89 -29.92 -16.95
C SER A 184 -13.63 -29.16 -16.54
N ASP A 185 -13.15 -29.43 -15.33
CA ASP A 185 -11.87 -28.89 -14.83
C ASP A 185 -10.71 -29.52 -15.60
N PHE A 186 -10.14 -28.79 -16.55
CA PHE A 186 -8.90 -29.18 -17.21
C PHE A 186 -7.70 -28.56 -16.49
N GLU A 187 -7.01 -29.35 -15.67
CA GLU A 187 -5.69 -29.00 -15.14
C GLU A 187 -4.59 -29.56 -16.07
N ILE A 188 -3.69 -28.69 -16.56
CA ILE A 188 -2.48 -29.15 -17.25
C ILE A 188 -1.37 -29.31 -16.21
N ARG A 189 -1.06 -30.55 -15.85
CA ARG A 189 0.12 -30.90 -15.05
C ARG A 189 1.32 -31.14 -15.95
N GLY A 190 2.38 -30.35 -15.78
CA GLY A 190 3.62 -30.56 -16.50
C GLY A 190 4.72 -29.58 -16.08
N LYS A 191 5.98 -29.96 -16.31
CA LYS A 191 7.12 -29.04 -16.20
C LYS A 191 7.23 -28.21 -17.48
N LYS A 192 7.35 -26.89 -17.34
CA LYS A 192 7.59 -25.95 -18.44
C LYS A 192 8.83 -26.40 -19.23
N LEU A 193 8.63 -26.85 -20.47
CA LEU A 193 9.75 -27.14 -21.38
C LEU A 193 10.37 -25.80 -21.80
N SER A 194 11.60 -25.57 -21.36
CA SER A 194 12.40 -24.46 -21.85
C SER A 194 12.65 -24.68 -23.34
N LYS A 195 12.03 -23.85 -24.20
CA LYS A 195 12.45 -23.78 -25.60
C LYS A 195 13.86 -23.20 -25.59
N LYS A 196 14.86 -24.04 -25.86
CA LYS A 196 16.20 -23.54 -26.20
C LYS A 196 16.01 -22.55 -27.34
N SER A 197 16.50 -21.33 -27.14
CA SER A 197 16.57 -20.32 -28.20
C SER A 197 17.13 -20.96 -29.46
N GLN A 198 16.58 -20.66 -30.64
CA GLN A 198 17.09 -21.18 -31.91
C GLN A 198 18.61 -20.93 -32.06
N ARG A 199 19.13 -19.86 -31.45
CA ARG A 199 20.58 -19.61 -31.34
C ARG A 199 21.33 -20.68 -30.55
N ALA A 200 20.79 -21.13 -29.42
CA ALA A 200 21.42 -22.16 -28.58
C ALA A 200 21.39 -23.54 -29.25
N ILE A 201 20.37 -23.83 -30.06
CA ILE A 201 20.31 -25.05 -30.89
C ILE A 201 21.36 -24.98 -31.99
N ASN A 202 21.44 -23.87 -32.72
CA ASN A 202 22.40 -23.69 -33.80
C ASN A 202 23.86 -23.73 -33.30
N GLN A 203 24.12 -23.20 -32.10
CA GLN A 203 25.46 -23.22 -31.49
C GLN A 203 25.87 -24.61 -30.97
N ALA A 204 24.91 -25.44 -30.56
CA ALA A 204 25.15 -26.82 -30.15
C ALA A 204 25.37 -27.79 -31.32
N CYS A 205 24.90 -27.43 -32.53
CA CYS A 205 25.08 -28.22 -33.75
C CYS A 205 26.32 -27.84 -34.58
N LEU A 206 27.14 -26.88 -34.12
CA LEU A 206 28.41 -26.56 -34.78
C LEU A 206 29.44 -27.67 -34.51
N PRO A 207 30.17 -28.16 -35.55
CA PRO A 207 31.23 -29.14 -35.35
C PRO A 207 32.30 -28.58 -34.42
N LYS A 208 32.63 -29.31 -33.35
CA LYS A 208 33.81 -28.98 -32.54
C LYS A 208 35.05 -29.14 -33.42
N GLN A 209 35.70 -28.03 -33.77
CA GLN A 209 37.02 -28.09 -34.40
C GLN A 209 37.99 -28.72 -33.40
N SER A 210 38.56 -29.86 -33.79
CA SER A 210 39.67 -30.49 -33.09
C SER A 210 40.90 -29.58 -33.18
N LEU A 211 41.44 -29.15 -32.04
CA LEU A 211 42.76 -28.52 -32.02
C LEU A 211 43.81 -29.53 -32.52
N PRO A 212 44.74 -29.13 -33.40
CA PRO A 212 45.89 -29.96 -33.71
C PRO A 212 46.86 -29.95 -32.53
N SER A 213 47.38 -31.13 -32.21
CA SER A 213 48.43 -31.37 -31.23
C SER A 213 49.83 -31.31 -31.88
N ARG A 214 50.84 -30.96 -31.05
CA ARG A 214 52.31 -31.13 -31.24
C ARG A 214 52.99 -30.07 -32.13
N GLU A 215 54.24 -29.66 -31.94
CA GLU A 215 55.36 -29.98 -31.04
C GLU A 215 56.38 -28.82 -31.15
N ASP A 216 57.34 -28.76 -30.22
CA ASP A 216 58.45 -27.79 -30.16
C ASP A 216 59.25 -27.65 -31.46
N THR A 217 59.58 -26.42 -31.87
CA THR A 217 60.93 -26.05 -32.34
C THR A 217 61.12 -24.54 -32.44
N THR A 218 62.21 -24.08 -31.83
CA THR A 218 62.80 -22.73 -31.87
C THR A 218 63.49 -22.46 -33.21
N VAL A 219 63.23 -21.31 -33.87
CA VAL A 219 64.22 -20.52 -34.63
C VAL A 219 63.78 -19.03 -34.61
N ILE A 220 64.78 -18.17 -34.64
CA ILE A 220 64.86 -16.76 -34.23
C ILE A 220 64.69 -15.80 -35.43
N ASN A 221 64.51 -14.51 -35.11
CA ASN A 221 64.83 -13.28 -35.87
C ASN A 221 63.87 -12.85 -36.98
N GLU A 222 63.63 -11.56 -37.24
CA GLU A 222 63.93 -10.22 -36.67
C GLU A 222 63.12 -9.23 -37.54
N GLU A 223 63.11 -7.94 -37.20
CA GLU A 223 62.28 -6.84 -37.77
C GLU A 223 60.91 -6.71 -37.08
N LEU A 224 60.58 -5.65 -36.34
CA LEU A 224 61.03 -4.27 -36.45
C LEU A 224 60.90 -3.61 -35.06
N ILE A 225 62.05 -3.28 -34.49
CA ILE A 225 62.21 -2.34 -33.37
C ILE A 225 62.20 -0.93 -33.99
N GLU A 226 61.36 -0.03 -33.46
CA GLU A 226 61.52 1.43 -33.36
C GLU A 226 60.20 2.21 -33.54
N SER A 227 59.46 2.31 -32.44
CA SER A 227 59.07 3.63 -31.92
C SER A 227 58.99 3.46 -30.40
N LEU A 228 60.10 3.75 -29.71
CA LEU A 228 60.26 4.99 -28.95
C LEU A 228 59.18 5.09 -27.86
N SER A 229 59.51 4.63 -26.64
CA SER A 229 60.03 5.46 -25.54
C SER A 229 58.97 6.47 -25.09
N GLU A 230 58.44 6.40 -23.86
CA GLU A 230 59.18 6.75 -22.65
C GLU A 230 58.72 5.92 -21.43
N ASP A 231 59.72 5.27 -20.81
CA ASP A 231 60.11 5.35 -19.39
C ASP A 231 59.02 5.31 -18.29
N ILE A 232 58.90 4.19 -17.56
CA ILE A 232 59.69 3.81 -16.36
C ILE A 232 59.24 4.57 -15.09
N MET A 233 58.58 3.88 -14.15
CA MET A 233 59.14 3.60 -12.81
C MET A 233 58.13 2.95 -11.83
N LEU A 234 58.61 1.82 -11.27
CA LEU A 234 58.59 1.41 -9.86
C LEU A 234 57.29 0.97 -9.16
N ALA A 235 57.30 -0.33 -8.83
CA ALA A 235 56.59 -1.02 -7.75
C ALA A 235 57.14 -0.62 -6.35
N PRO A 236 56.91 -1.37 -5.25
CA PRO A 236 55.77 -2.19 -4.81
C PRO A 236 55.31 -1.76 -3.38
N THR A 237 54.32 -2.43 -2.78
CA THR A 237 54.47 -3.03 -1.42
C THR A 237 53.25 -3.85 -1.02
N GLU A 238 53.57 -5.01 -0.45
CA GLU A 238 52.69 -5.97 0.19
C GLU A 238 52.03 -5.39 1.45
N ASN A 239 50.82 -5.87 1.81
CA ASN A 239 50.65 -6.50 3.12
C ASN A 239 49.33 -7.24 3.31
N LYS A 240 49.45 -8.37 4.00
CA LYS A 240 48.43 -9.33 4.44
C LYS A 240 47.45 -8.70 5.44
N ILE A 241 46.20 -9.17 5.42
CA ILE A 241 45.26 -9.10 6.57
C ILE A 241 44.65 -10.49 6.78
N PRO A 242 44.55 -11.00 8.04
CA PRO A 242 44.27 -12.40 8.33
C PRO A 242 42.78 -12.72 8.53
N VAL A 243 42.49 -14.01 8.40
CA VAL A 243 41.24 -14.71 8.70
C VAL A 243 41.02 -14.82 10.21
N LYS A 244 39.77 -14.68 10.67
CA LYS A 244 39.27 -15.26 11.93
C LYS A 244 37.85 -15.80 11.73
N GLU A 245 37.66 -17.04 12.13
CA GLU A 245 36.43 -17.82 12.12
C GLU A 245 35.80 -17.90 13.53
N ILE A 246 34.45 -17.87 13.53
CA ILE A 246 33.48 -18.68 14.30
C ILE A 246 33.34 -18.49 15.83
N SER A 247 32.10 -18.23 16.28
CA SER A 247 31.31 -19.14 17.16
C SER A 247 29.86 -18.64 17.37
N ASN A 248 29.00 -19.63 17.63
CA ASN A 248 27.54 -19.65 17.54
C ASN A 248 26.82 -19.30 18.87
N ASP A 249 25.50 -19.31 18.77
CA ASP A 249 24.47 -19.64 19.78
C ASP A 249 23.82 -18.47 20.53
N GLU A 250 22.55 -18.18 20.19
CA GLU A 250 21.41 -18.47 21.08
C GLU A 250 20.05 -18.16 20.39
N GLU A 251 19.11 -19.09 20.51
CA GLU A 251 17.71 -19.03 20.05
C GLU A 251 16.75 -18.48 21.14
N PRO A 252 15.46 -18.19 20.82
CA PRO A 252 14.69 -17.11 21.44
C PRO A 252 13.79 -17.54 22.61
N ASN A 253 13.59 -16.63 23.57
CA ASN A 253 12.58 -16.77 24.62
C ASN A 253 11.23 -16.18 24.23
N SER A 254 10.21 -17.03 24.35
CA SER A 254 8.77 -16.74 24.39
C SER A 254 8.38 -15.93 25.61
N VAL A 255 7.52 -14.91 25.44
CA VAL A 255 6.82 -14.26 26.56
C VAL A 255 5.33 -14.19 26.26
N GLU A 256 4.57 -14.72 27.20
CA GLU A 256 3.12 -14.87 27.29
C GLU A 256 2.40 -13.51 27.41
N GLY A 257 1.19 -13.41 26.84
CA GLY A 257 0.29 -12.28 27.03
C GLY A 257 -0.60 -12.46 28.28
N PRO A 258 -1.06 -11.37 28.92
CA PRO A 258 -2.03 -11.48 30.00
C PRO A 258 -3.48 -11.54 29.49
N SER A 259 -4.20 -12.49 30.10
CA SER A 259 -5.63 -12.76 30.03
C SER A 259 -6.48 -11.68 30.68
N ALA A 260 -7.73 -11.58 30.24
CA ALA A 260 -8.80 -10.78 30.78
C ALA A 260 -9.22 -11.22 32.19
N THR A 261 -9.27 -10.27 33.14
CA THR A 261 -10.21 -10.17 34.26
C THR A 261 -9.99 -8.80 34.92
N ASP A 262 -11.01 -7.94 34.90
CA ASP A 262 -11.41 -6.99 35.96
C ASP A 262 -12.24 -5.83 35.37
N LEU A 263 -13.56 -6.03 35.37
CA LEU A 263 -14.58 -5.01 35.17
C LEU A 263 -15.10 -4.59 36.57
N PRO A 264 -15.12 -3.29 36.89
CA PRO A 264 -16.09 -2.76 37.84
C PRO A 264 -17.37 -2.38 37.11
N SER A 265 -18.46 -2.99 37.56
CA SER A 265 -19.84 -2.60 37.34
C SER A 265 -20.11 -1.19 37.85
N GLU A 266 -20.63 -0.30 37.02
CA GLU A 266 -21.55 0.76 37.44
C GLU A 266 -22.27 1.33 36.21
N LEU A 267 -23.36 0.65 35.87
CA LEU A 267 -24.46 1.18 35.07
C LEU A 267 -25.45 1.70 36.11
N ASP A 268 -25.53 3.02 36.28
CA ASP A 268 -26.72 3.63 36.85
C ASP A 268 -26.88 5.10 36.40
N THR A 269 -28.05 5.34 35.82
CA THR A 269 -28.81 6.60 35.78
C THR A 269 -28.46 7.72 34.77
N LEU A 270 -29.50 8.00 33.96
CA LEU A 270 -30.03 9.30 33.51
C LEU A 270 -29.80 9.74 32.05
N LEU A 271 -30.90 9.57 31.29
CA LEU A 271 -31.49 10.45 30.26
C LEU A 271 -30.66 10.84 29.05
#